data_AF-A0A927MHV3-F1
#
_entry.id   AF-A0A927MHV3-F1
#
_cell.length_a   1.000
_cell.length_b   1.000
_cell.length_c   1.000
_cell.angle_alpha   90.00
_cell.angle_beta   90.00
_cell.angle_gamma   90.00
#
_symmetry.space_group_name_H-M   'P 1'
#
loop_
_entity.id
_entity.type
_entity.pdbx_description
1 polymer ?
#
loop_
_entity_poly.entity_id
_entity_poly.type
_entity_poly.pdbx_seq_one_letter_code
_entity_poly.pdbx_strand_id
1 'polypeptide(L)'
;MQNSTNSARLTLRKRHKTPIIIANDFGKPCIFLPTISPNSEQNVWFLYHAIDNIESNPLGCTVYMENNRSFKVNISATTMYRQYAFCSILEKDFLKKQKQLSRPSSFMEFNDFNNR
;
A
#
# COMPACT_ATOMS: atom_id res chain seq x y z
N MET A 1 -9.14 -7.38 -8.95
CA MET A 1 -8.91 -7.26 -7.49
C MET A 1 -8.31 -8.51 -6.84
N GLN A 2 -8.69 -9.73 -7.24
CA GLN A 2 -8.24 -10.96 -6.57
C GLN A 2 -6.71 -11.18 -6.61
N ASN A 3 -6.07 -10.81 -7.73
CA ASN A 3 -4.62 -10.92 -7.90
C ASN A 3 -3.83 -9.94 -7.01
N SER A 4 -4.32 -8.72 -6.81
CA SER A 4 -3.63 -7.72 -5.99
C SER A 4 -3.79 -7.95 -4.48
N THR A 5 -4.89 -8.56 -4.04
CA THR A 5 -5.04 -9.03 -2.65
C THR A 5 -4.06 -10.17 -2.34
N ASN A 6 -3.78 -11.05 -3.30
CA ASN A 6 -2.85 -12.17 -3.13
C ASN A 6 -1.38 -11.72 -3.04
N SER A 7 -0.97 -10.73 -3.83
CA SER A 7 0.39 -10.18 -3.76
C SER A 7 0.67 -9.49 -2.41
N ALA A 8 -0.29 -8.69 -1.92
CA ALA A 8 -0.16 -8.04 -0.62
C ALA A 8 -0.05 -9.03 0.53
N ARG A 9 -0.83 -10.12 0.50
CA ARG A 9 -0.73 -11.24 1.46
C ARG A 9 0.62 -11.94 1.40
N LEU A 10 1.17 -12.13 0.21
CA LEU A 10 2.48 -12.76 0.05
C LEU A 10 3.59 -11.91 0.70
N THR A 11 3.53 -10.60 0.50
CA THR A 11 4.52 -9.65 1.03
C THR A 11 4.41 -9.48 2.55
N LEU A 12 3.19 -9.46 3.11
CA LEU A 12 2.96 -9.22 4.54
C LEU A 12 2.80 -10.50 5.40
N ARG A 13 2.88 -11.69 4.78
CA ARG A 13 2.63 -13.03 5.36
C ARG A 13 1.16 -13.20 5.82
N LYS A 14 0.86 -14.27 6.60
CA LYS A 14 -0.46 -14.65 7.19
C LYS A 14 -1.05 -13.59 8.15
N ARG A 15 -1.08 -12.31 7.79
CA ARG A 15 -1.75 -11.27 8.57
C ARG A 15 -3.21 -11.17 8.14
N HIS A 16 -4.10 -11.15 9.13
CA HIS A 16 -5.54 -11.17 8.91
C HIS A 16 -6.12 -9.90 8.25
N LYS A 17 -5.33 -8.81 8.11
CA LYS A 17 -5.79 -7.48 7.67
C LYS A 17 -4.75 -6.77 6.80
N THR A 18 -4.50 -7.31 5.62
CA THR A 18 -3.53 -6.74 4.66
C THR A 18 -4.11 -5.54 3.90
N PRO A 19 -3.38 -4.42 3.78
CA PRO A 19 -3.69 -3.38 2.82
C PRO A 19 -3.79 -3.94 1.39
N ILE A 20 -4.56 -3.27 0.53
CA ILE A 20 -4.84 -3.71 -0.85
C ILE A 20 -4.27 -2.71 -1.85
N ILE A 21 -3.59 -3.21 -2.88
CA ILE A 21 -3.16 -2.42 -4.04
C ILE A 21 -4.28 -2.48 -5.10
N ILE A 22 -4.85 -1.34 -5.50
CA ILE A 22 -6.01 -1.36 -6.43
C ILE A 22 -5.59 -1.12 -7.87
N ALA A 23 -4.66 -0.21 -8.12
CA ALA A 23 -4.22 0.15 -9.47
C ALA A 23 -2.78 0.69 -9.47
N ASN A 24 -2.14 0.67 -10.63
CA ASN A 24 -0.92 1.41 -10.92
C ASN A 24 -1.34 2.57 -11.82
N ASP A 25 -1.38 3.79 -11.28
CA ASP A 25 -1.64 4.99 -12.08
C ASP A 25 -0.37 5.83 -12.09
N PHE A 26 0.09 6.22 -13.28
CA PHE A 26 1.31 7.00 -13.50
C PHE A 26 2.59 6.50 -12.78
N GLY A 27 2.69 5.19 -12.50
CA GLY A 27 3.88 4.58 -11.87
C GLY A 27 3.89 4.59 -10.34
N LYS A 28 2.84 5.12 -9.67
CA LYS A 28 2.69 5.06 -8.21
C LYS A 28 1.58 4.05 -7.85
N PRO A 29 1.82 3.10 -6.93
CA PRO A 29 0.80 2.14 -6.55
C PRO A 29 -0.31 2.83 -5.73
N CYS A 30 -1.57 2.60 -6.08
CA CYS A 30 -2.70 3.06 -5.28
C CYS A 30 -2.96 2.05 -4.14
N ILE A 31 -2.47 2.35 -2.93
CA ILE A 31 -2.54 1.46 -1.76
C ILE A 31 -3.63 1.95 -0.79
N PHE A 32 -4.62 1.10 -0.53
CA PHE A 32 -5.67 1.35 0.45
C PHE A 32 -5.44 0.56 1.73
N LEU A 33 -5.52 1.25 2.87
CA LEU A 33 -5.40 0.65 4.20
C LEU A 33 -6.76 0.55 4.91
N PRO A 34 -7.14 -0.64 5.38
CA PRO A 34 -8.31 -0.79 6.23
C PRO A 34 -7.94 -0.44 7.67
N THR A 35 -8.82 0.27 8.35
CA THR A 35 -8.59 0.62 9.75
C THR A 35 -8.85 -0.55 10.71
N ILE A 36 -9.78 -1.46 10.36
CA ILE A 36 -10.05 -2.71 11.08
C ILE A 36 -10.24 -3.88 10.10
N SER A 37 -11.07 -4.87 10.44
CA SER A 37 -11.37 -5.99 9.54
C SER A 37 -12.17 -5.48 8.34
N PRO A 38 -11.83 -5.88 7.09
CA PRO A 38 -12.64 -5.55 5.92
C PRO A 38 -14.12 -5.92 6.04
N ASN A 39 -14.45 -6.92 6.86
CA ASN A 39 -15.82 -7.39 7.08
C ASN A 39 -16.55 -6.66 8.21
N SER A 40 -15.91 -5.68 8.86
CA SER A 40 -16.55 -4.91 9.92
C SER A 40 -17.25 -3.68 9.35
N GLU A 41 -18.48 -3.42 9.79
CA GLU A 41 -19.26 -2.24 9.39
C GLU A 41 -18.60 -0.91 9.79
N GLN A 42 -17.74 -0.93 10.81
CA GLN A 42 -17.00 0.24 11.28
C GLN A 42 -15.67 0.45 10.54
N ASN A 43 -15.42 -0.36 9.50
CA ASN A 43 -14.18 -0.29 8.76
C ASN A 43 -14.15 0.92 7.83
N VAL A 44 -13.16 1.77 8.04
CA VAL A 44 -12.86 2.89 7.16
C VAL A 44 -11.64 2.51 6.31
N TRP A 45 -11.65 2.91 5.05
CA TRP A 45 -10.51 2.74 4.17
C TRP A 45 -9.89 4.10 3.89
N PHE A 46 -8.59 4.21 4.09
CA PHE A 46 -7.82 5.40 3.73
C PHE A 46 -6.89 5.09 2.57
N LEU A 47 -6.74 6.05 1.66
CA LEU A 47 -5.69 6.02 0.66
C LEU A 47 -4.37 6.38 1.36
N TYR A 48 -3.42 5.45 1.38
CA TYR A 48 -2.13 5.60 2.07
C TYR A 48 -1.42 6.90 1.72
N HIS A 49 -1.39 7.25 0.43
CA HIS A 49 -0.71 8.44 -0.06
C HIS A 49 -1.42 9.75 0.25
N ALA A 50 -2.68 9.71 0.66
CA ALA A 50 -3.43 10.93 0.97
C ALA A 50 -3.41 11.26 2.46
N ILE A 51 -2.79 10.43 3.30
CA ILE A 51 -2.62 10.68 4.73
C ILE A 51 -1.41 11.59 4.93
N ASP A 52 -1.65 12.74 5.54
CA ASP A 52 -0.63 13.71 5.93
C ASP A 52 -0.15 13.48 7.37
N ASN A 53 -1.09 13.33 8.32
CA ASN A 53 -0.76 13.13 9.73
C ASN A 53 -1.80 12.28 10.47
N ILE A 54 -1.41 11.66 11.59
CA ILE A 54 -2.28 10.88 12.48
C ILE A 54 -2.05 11.33 13.92
N GLU A 55 -3.10 11.84 14.57
CA GLU A 55 -3.03 12.34 15.94
C GLU A 55 -3.96 11.54 16.86
N SER A 56 -3.46 11.15 18.03
CA SER A 56 -4.29 10.44 19.02
C SER A 56 -5.31 11.39 19.65
N ASN A 57 -6.52 10.90 19.91
CA ASN A 57 -7.51 11.60 20.70
C ASN A 57 -8.13 10.65 21.76
N PRO A 58 -8.88 11.14 22.76
CA PRO A 58 -9.40 10.30 23.84
C PRO A 58 -10.31 9.14 23.39
N LEU A 59 -10.92 9.27 22.21
CA LEU A 59 -11.86 8.29 21.65
C LEU A 59 -11.26 7.47 20.50
N GLY A 60 -9.96 7.60 20.20
CA GLY A 60 -9.33 6.99 19.03
C GLY A 60 -8.26 7.89 18.41
N CYS A 61 -8.42 8.27 17.15
CA CYS A 61 -7.50 9.18 16.48
C CYS A 61 -8.18 10.06 15.43
N THR A 62 -7.48 11.12 15.05
CA THR A 62 -7.81 12.01 13.94
C THR A 62 -6.80 11.76 12.83
N VAL A 63 -7.30 11.48 11.62
CA VAL A 63 -6.47 11.33 10.42
C VAL A 63 -6.60 12.61 9.61
N TYR A 64 -5.48 13.28 9.38
CA TYR A 64 -5.39 14.47 8.54
C TYR A 64 -4.96 14.06 7.13
N MET A 65 -5.63 14.64 6.14
CA MET A 65 -5.44 14.34 4.73
C MET A 65 -4.78 15.52 4.02
N GLU A 66 -4.04 15.26 2.95
CA GLU A 66 -3.32 16.29 2.16
C GLU A 66 -4.24 17.40 1.62
N ASN A 67 -5.55 17.12 1.48
CA ASN A 67 -6.54 18.09 1.04
C ASN A 67 -7.12 18.95 2.18
N ASN A 68 -6.41 19.08 3.29
CA ASN A 68 -6.82 19.79 4.51
C ASN A 68 -8.12 19.27 5.16
N ARG A 69 -8.58 18.06 4.81
CA ARG A 69 -9.69 17.39 5.49
C ARG A 69 -9.17 16.52 6.63
N SER A 70 -9.99 16.36 7.66
CA SER A 70 -9.67 15.49 8.78
C SER A 70 -10.84 14.58 9.13
N PHE A 71 -10.55 13.35 9.51
CA PHE A 71 -11.55 12.35 9.89
C PHE A 71 -11.25 11.82 11.29
N LYS A 72 -12.23 11.89 12.19
CA LYS A 72 -12.18 11.23 13.49
C LYS A 72 -12.59 9.77 13.33
N VAL A 73 -11.75 8.86 13.79
CA VAL A 73 -12.02 7.42 13.76
C VAL A 73 -11.86 6.83 15.16
N ASN A 74 -12.78 5.93 15.52
CA ASN A 74 -12.77 5.24 16.81
C ASN A 74 -11.76 4.09 16.85
N ILE A 75 -10.51 4.40 16.55
CA ILE A 75 -9.41 3.44 16.40
C ILE A 75 -8.17 4.06 16.99
N SER A 76 -7.37 3.28 17.72
CA SER A 76 -6.16 3.81 18.33
C SER A 76 -5.16 4.29 17.28
N ALA A 77 -4.49 5.41 17.54
CA ALA A 77 -3.42 5.92 16.69
C ALA A 77 -2.35 4.85 16.42
N THR A 78 -2.00 4.04 17.42
CA THR A 78 -1.09 2.89 17.29
C THR A 78 -1.54 1.89 16.23
N THR A 79 -2.84 1.56 16.19
CA THR A 79 -3.38 0.66 15.16
C THR A 79 -3.28 1.28 13.78
N MET A 80 -3.59 2.58 13.66
CA MET A 80 -3.48 3.32 12.41
C MET A 80 -2.03 3.40 11.91
N TYR A 81 -1.08 3.77 12.77
CA TYR A 81 0.35 3.78 12.44
C TYR A 81 0.87 2.41 12.02
N ARG A 82 0.39 1.33 12.66
CA ARG A 82 0.73 -0.03 12.25
C ARG A 82 0.24 -0.33 10.83
N GLN A 83 -0.98 0.07 10.47
CA GLN A 83 -1.49 -0.12 9.11
C GLN A 83 -0.72 0.74 8.10
N TYR A 84 -0.40 1.98 8.45
CA TYR A 84 0.42 2.88 7.64
C TYR A 84 1.81 2.29 7.36
N ALA A 85 2.46 1.75 8.40
CA ALA A 85 3.75 1.08 8.27
C ALA A 85 3.68 -0.14 7.33
N PHE A 86 2.61 -0.94 7.40
CA PHE A 86 2.41 -2.06 6.47
C PHE A 86 2.27 -1.60 5.01
N CYS A 87 1.60 -0.47 4.76
CA CYS A 87 1.54 0.12 3.41
C CYS A 87 2.92 0.51 2.91
N SER A 88 3.76 1.13 3.75
CA SER A 88 5.14 1.48 3.36
C SER A 88 5.98 0.27 2.97
N ILE A 89 5.78 -0.87 3.63
CA ILE A 89 6.46 -2.14 3.31
C ILE A 89 5.97 -2.67 1.96
N LEU A 90 4.66 -2.63 1.73
CA LEU A 90 4.05 -3.04 0.46
C LEU A 90 4.52 -2.16 -0.70
N GLU A 91 4.57 -0.86 -0.51
CA GLU A 91 5.07 0.10 -1.50
C GLU A 91 6.52 -0.22 -1.88
N LYS A 92 7.39 -0.42 -0.90
CA LYS A 92 8.80 -0.78 -1.12
C LYS A 92 8.94 -2.07 -1.91
N ASP A 93 8.15 -3.09 -1.57
CA ASP A 93 8.15 -4.37 -2.28
C ASP A 93 7.62 -4.24 -3.73
N PHE A 94 6.55 -3.46 -3.92
CA PHE A 94 6.00 -3.16 -5.25
C PHE A 94 7.03 -2.47 -6.14
N LEU A 95 7.67 -1.40 -5.64
CA LEU A 95 8.69 -0.65 -6.37
C LEU A 95 9.91 -1.53 -6.70
N LYS A 96 10.31 -2.42 -5.78
CA LYS A 96 11.40 -3.38 -6.03
C LYS A 96 11.06 -4.35 -7.17
N LYS A 97 9.85 -4.90 -7.17
CA LYS A 97 9.36 -5.80 -8.23
C LYS A 97 9.21 -5.07 -9.57
N GLN A 98 8.69 -3.85 -9.56
CA GLN A 98 8.59 -3.02 -10.76
C GLN A 98 9.97 -2.77 -11.39
N LYS A 99 10.98 -2.43 -10.57
CA LYS A 99 12.37 -2.26 -11.05
C LYS A 99 12.97 -3.53 -11.66
N GLN A 100 12.61 -4.71 -11.17
CA GLN A 100 13.08 -5.98 -11.74
C GLN A 100 12.45 -6.26 -13.11
N LEU A 101 11.18 -5.89 -13.28
CA LEU A 101 10.46 -6.04 -14.55
C LEU A 101 10.86 -5.00 -15.59
N SER A 102 11.25 -3.79 -15.17
CA SER A 102 11.69 -2.72 -16.07
C SER A 102 13.15 -2.81 -16.48
N ARG A 103 13.89 -3.86 -16.05
CA ARG A 103 15.24 -4.10 -16.56
C ARG A 103 15.14 -4.59 -18.00
N PRO A 104 15.84 -3.96 -18.97
CA PRO A 104 15.93 -4.52 -20.30
C PRO A 104 16.49 -5.95 -20.18
N SER A 105 15.82 -6.90 -20.83
CA SER A 105 16.32 -8.27 -20.85
C SER A 105 17.67 -8.28 -21.56
N SER A 106 18.68 -8.89 -20.94
CA SER A 106 19.99 -9.15 -21.57
C SER A 106 19.91 -10.06 -22.80
N PHE A 107 18.70 -10.47 -23.19
CA PHE A 107 18.44 -11.30 -24.36
C PHE A 107 18.63 -10.55 -25.68
N MET A 108 18.64 -9.21 -25.68
CA MET A 108 18.95 -8.44 -26.90
C MET A 108 20.46 -8.29 -27.17
N GLU A 109 21.35 -8.43 -26.17
CA GLU A 109 22.80 -8.30 -26.40
C GLU A 109 23.41 -9.50 -27.14
N PHE A 110 22.77 -10.68 -27.11
CA PHE A 110 23.28 -11.87 -27.80
C PHE A 110 23.06 -11.87 -29.31
N ASN A 111 22.05 -11.14 -29.82
CA ASN A 111 21.79 -11.10 -31.26
C ASN A 111 22.67 -10.08 -32.00
N ASP A 112 23.19 -9.06 -31.32
CA ASP A 112 24.10 -8.08 -31.90
C ASP A 112 25.57 -8.54 -31.96
N PHE A 113 25.93 -9.58 -31.18
CA PHE A 113 27.28 -10.17 -31.21
C PHE A 113 27.48 -11.22 -32.30
N ASN A 114 26.41 -11.86 -32.79
CA ASN A 114 26.50 -12.91 -33.81
C ASN A 114 26.33 -12.40 -35.26
N ASN A 115 26.22 -11.08 -35.45
CA ASN A 115 25.99 -10.45 -36.76
C ASN A 115 27.10 -9.45 -37.15
N ARG A 116 28.30 -9.59 -36.60
CA ARG A 116 29.50 -8.81 -36.97
C ARG A 116 30.62 -9.73 -37.44
#